data_AF-A0AAW9SHT7-F1
#
_entry.id   AF-A0AAW9SHT7-F1
#
_cell.length_a   1.000
_cell.length_b   1.000
_cell.length_c   1.000
_cell.angle_alpha   90.00
_cell.angle_beta   90.00
_cell.angle_gamma   90.00
#
_symmetry.space_group_name_H-M   'P 1'
#
loop_
_entity.id
_entity.type
_entity.pdbx_description
1 polymer ?
#
loop_
_entity_poly.entity_id
_entity_poly.type
_entity_poly.pdbx_seq_one_letter_code
_entity_poly.pdbx_strand_id
1 'polypeptide(L)'
;MKIEDFDKKNIFKVPDDYFDKLPYKIQQRITTPSPQKAFWQLPLLKLTLPAFALFACIYIGISHFYLNDQPSNSHTVETQWEELLSGLKQEEIQAYLLLNEVSEEEILETYKQHNLSLEHSEFDQLNIEDIIDEAFVEEEIL
;
A
#
# COMPACT_ATOMS: atom_id res chain seq x y z
N MET A 1 -18.11 74.32 42.23
CA MET A 1 -18.81 73.08 42.67
C MET A 1 -17.80 72.22 43.41
N LYS A 2 -18.08 71.87 44.67
CA LYS A 2 -17.23 70.98 45.47
C LYS A 2 -17.45 69.54 45.02
N ILE A 3 -16.40 68.73 45.05
CA ILE A 3 -16.37 67.33 44.58
C ILE A 3 -16.96 66.36 45.62
N GLU A 4 -17.59 66.90 46.65
CA GLU A 4 -17.99 66.20 47.88
C GLU A 4 -19.37 65.50 47.75
N ASP A 5 -20.12 65.77 46.67
CA ASP A 5 -21.51 65.31 46.47
C ASP A 5 -21.67 64.07 45.58
N PHE A 6 -20.60 63.34 45.27
CA PHE A 6 -20.73 62.05 44.59
C PHE A 6 -21.15 60.98 45.59
N ASP A 7 -22.39 60.51 45.44
CA ASP A 7 -22.98 59.38 46.15
C ASP A 7 -22.06 58.16 46.00
N LYS A 8 -21.21 57.91 47.01
CA LYS A 8 -20.31 56.75 47.10
C LYS A 8 -21.13 55.50 47.36
N LYS A 9 -22.02 55.16 46.43
CA LYS A 9 -22.73 53.89 46.41
C LYS A 9 -21.71 52.80 46.16
N ASN A 10 -21.42 52.04 47.21
CA ASN A 10 -20.59 50.85 47.11
C ASN A 10 -21.35 49.80 46.26
N ILE A 11 -21.14 49.86 44.94
CA ILE A 11 -21.70 48.92 43.96
C ILE A 11 -21.15 47.50 44.13
N PHE A 12 -20.05 47.34 44.88
CA PHE A 12 -19.44 46.05 45.19
C PHE A 12 -20.00 45.52 46.50
N LYS A 13 -21.28 45.14 46.50
CA LYS A 13 -21.87 44.38 47.61
C LYS A 13 -21.54 42.91 47.41
N VAL A 14 -20.57 42.39 48.16
CA VAL A 14 -20.32 40.95 48.21
C VAL A 14 -21.49 40.25 48.91
N PRO A 15 -21.88 39.05 48.47
CA PRO A 15 -22.83 38.24 49.22
C PRO A 15 -22.30 37.94 50.62
N ASP A 16 -23.20 37.91 51.60
CA ASP A 16 -22.87 37.47 52.95
C ASP A 16 -22.26 36.07 52.89
N ASP A 17 -21.22 35.81 53.70
CA ASP A 17 -20.56 34.50 53.81
C ASP A 17 -19.80 34.04 52.53
N TYR A 18 -19.56 34.95 51.56
CA TYR A 18 -18.80 34.64 50.34
C TYR A 18 -17.34 34.28 50.65
N PHE A 19 -16.68 35.09 51.46
CA PHE A 19 -15.27 34.88 51.81
C PHE A 19 -15.06 33.71 52.77
N ASP A 20 -16.07 33.37 53.56
CA ASP A 20 -16.04 32.22 54.47
C ASP A 20 -16.11 30.88 53.70
N LYS A 21 -16.87 30.85 52.59
CA LYS A 21 -17.00 29.66 51.71
C LYS A 21 -15.93 29.56 50.64
N LEU A 22 -15.19 30.64 50.38
CA LEU A 22 -14.18 30.69 49.32
C LEU A 22 -13.03 29.69 49.54
N PRO A 23 -12.42 29.56 50.74
CA PRO A 23 -11.37 28.59 51.00
C PRO A 23 -11.82 27.16 50.70
N TYR A 24 -13.04 26.80 51.11
CA TYR A 24 -13.62 25.49 50.87
C TYR A 24 -13.79 25.21 49.37
N LYS A 25 -14.32 26.17 48.61
CA LYS A 25 -14.47 26.06 47.14
C LYS A 25 -13.14 25.92 46.41
N ILE A 26 -12.10 26.63 46.87
CA ILE A 26 -10.75 26.52 46.31
C ILE A 26 -10.17 25.15 46.65
N GLN A 27 -10.29 24.72 47.91
CA GLN A 27 -9.82 23.42 48.37
C GLN A 27 -10.45 22.27 47.57
N GLN A 28 -11.75 22.32 47.30
CA GLN A 28 -12.44 21.34 46.43
C GLN A 28 -11.93 21.32 44.99
N ARG A 29 -11.41 22.44 44.47
CA ARG A 29 -10.91 22.53 43.09
C ARG A 29 -9.45 22.14 42.96
N ILE A 30 -8.62 22.44 43.98
CA ILE A 30 -7.19 22.08 43.99
C ILE A 30 -6.96 20.66 44.50
N THR A 31 -7.86 20.14 45.32
CA THR A 31 -7.87 18.72 45.69
C THR A 31 -8.46 17.99 44.50
N THR A 32 -7.62 17.74 43.51
CA THR A 32 -7.92 16.88 42.36
C THR A 32 -8.70 15.67 42.87
N PRO A 33 -9.91 15.38 42.37
CA PRO A 33 -10.53 14.10 42.67
C PRO A 33 -9.49 13.06 42.29
N SER A 34 -9.05 12.26 43.27
CA SER A 34 -8.14 11.15 43.00
C SER A 34 -8.69 10.42 41.77
N PRO A 35 -7.86 10.11 40.76
CA PRO A 35 -8.37 9.46 39.56
C PRO A 35 -9.11 8.23 40.05
N GLN A 36 -10.46 8.27 39.92
CA GLN A 36 -11.31 7.15 40.25
C GLN A 36 -10.69 5.99 39.50
N LYS A 37 -10.12 5.04 40.24
CA LYS A 37 -9.28 3.98 39.69
C LYS A 37 -10.02 3.41 38.50
N ALA A 38 -9.50 3.73 37.32
CA ALA A 38 -10.15 3.40 36.08
C ALA A 38 -10.31 1.89 36.08
N PHE A 39 -11.56 1.42 36.01
CA PHE A 39 -11.92 0.01 35.84
C PHE A 39 -11.32 -0.63 34.57
N TRP A 40 -10.50 0.12 33.83
CA TRP A 40 -9.74 -0.22 32.64
C TRP A 40 -8.34 -0.80 32.92
N GLN A 41 -8.01 -1.13 34.17
CA GLN A 41 -6.81 -1.92 34.49
C GLN A 41 -7.11 -3.42 34.55
N LEU A 42 -7.77 -3.97 33.52
CA LEU A 42 -7.74 -5.41 33.27
C LEU A 42 -6.53 -5.72 32.37
N PRO A 43 -5.41 -6.23 32.92
CA PRO A 43 -4.23 -6.58 32.11
C PRO A 43 -4.47 -7.78 31.18
N LEU A 44 -5.65 -8.41 31.22
CA LEU A 44 -5.96 -9.60 30.41
C LEU A 44 -6.26 -9.30 28.92
N LEU A 45 -6.55 -8.05 28.54
CA LEU A 45 -6.74 -7.66 27.13
C LEU A 45 -5.43 -7.36 26.39
N LYS A 46 -4.29 -7.29 27.09
CA LYS A 46 -2.99 -7.00 26.45
C LYS A 46 -2.36 -8.23 25.78
N LEU A 47 -2.87 -9.44 26.04
CA LEU A 47 -2.35 -10.68 25.46
C LEU A 47 -3.19 -11.23 24.29
N THR A 48 -4.47 -10.86 24.19
CA THR A 48 -5.33 -11.32 23.09
C THR A 48 -5.19 -10.48 21.82
N LEU A 49 -4.61 -9.28 21.91
CA LEU A 49 -4.36 -8.40 20.75
C LEU A 49 -3.28 -8.92 19.78
N PRO A 50 -2.08 -9.37 20.23
CA PRO A 50 -1.08 -9.92 19.30
C PRO A 50 -1.51 -11.28 18.73
N ALA A 51 -2.29 -12.07 19.48
CA ALA A 51 -2.81 -13.33 18.98
C ALA A 51 -3.78 -13.11 17.81
N PHE A 52 -4.72 -12.17 17.93
CA PHE A 52 -5.62 -11.83 16.83
C PHE A 52 -4.89 -11.22 15.63
N ALA A 53 -3.85 -10.40 15.86
CA ALA A 53 -3.02 -9.86 14.79
C ALA A 53 -2.27 -10.97 14.03
N LEU A 54 -1.73 -11.98 14.71
CA LEU A 54 -1.09 -13.12 14.05
C LEU A 54 -2.09 -13.94 13.22
N PHE A 55 -3.27 -14.24 13.76
CA PHE A 55 -4.31 -14.93 12.99
C PHE A 55 -4.79 -14.11 11.80
N ALA A 56 -4.92 -12.79 11.92
CA ALA A 56 -5.27 -11.90 10.81
C ALA A 56 -4.16 -11.86 9.75
N CYS A 57 -2.89 -11.76 10.13
CA CYS A 57 -1.77 -11.80 9.17
C CYS A 57 -1.65 -13.15 8.46
N ILE A 58 -1.84 -14.27 9.19
CA ILE A 58 -1.86 -15.60 8.59
C ILE A 58 -3.08 -15.75 7.66
N TYR A 59 -4.26 -15.29 8.08
CA TYR A 59 -5.46 -15.34 7.25
C TYR A 59 -5.33 -14.48 5.99
N ILE A 60 -4.78 -13.27 6.09
CA ILE A 60 -4.52 -12.39 4.94
C ILE A 60 -3.41 -12.98 4.05
N GLY A 61 -2.35 -13.54 4.62
CA GLY A 61 -1.29 -14.21 3.86
C GLY A 61 -1.78 -15.43 3.11
N ILE A 62 -2.57 -16.29 3.76
CA ILE A 62 -3.23 -17.45 3.13
C ILE A 62 -4.25 -16.97 2.11
N SER A 63 -5.08 -15.97 2.42
CA SER A 63 -6.07 -15.44 1.48
C SER A 63 -5.41 -14.81 0.25
N HIS A 64 -4.31 -14.06 0.44
CA HIS A 64 -3.55 -13.51 -0.66
C HIS A 64 -2.91 -14.65 -1.46
N PHE A 65 -2.32 -15.64 -0.80
CA PHE A 65 -1.77 -16.83 -1.45
C PHE A 65 -2.83 -17.56 -2.27
N TYR A 66 -4.00 -17.90 -1.74
CA TYR A 66 -5.05 -18.59 -2.51
C TYR A 66 -5.69 -17.74 -3.62
N LEU A 67 -5.69 -16.41 -3.49
CA LEU A 67 -6.22 -15.51 -4.52
C LEU A 67 -5.18 -15.16 -5.60
N ASN A 68 -3.87 -15.19 -5.27
CA ASN A 68 -2.76 -14.88 -6.17
C ASN A 68 -2.10 -16.14 -6.78
N ASP A 69 -2.19 -17.29 -6.10
CA ASP A 69 -1.88 -18.65 -6.57
C ASP A 69 -3.13 -19.40 -7.05
N GLN A 70 -4.23 -18.67 -7.35
CA GLN A 70 -4.84 -19.09 -8.60
C GLN A 70 -3.69 -19.05 -9.59
N PRO A 71 -3.36 -20.14 -10.31
CA PRO A 71 -2.60 -19.96 -11.53
C PRO A 71 -3.44 -18.94 -12.24
N SER A 72 -2.96 -17.70 -12.26
CA SER A 72 -3.46 -16.80 -13.23
C SER A 72 -3.12 -17.60 -14.47
N ASN A 73 -4.16 -18.14 -15.08
CA ASN A 73 -4.33 -17.90 -16.49
C ASN A 73 -4.33 -16.35 -16.62
N SER A 74 -3.22 -15.67 -16.29
CA SER A 74 -2.46 -14.98 -17.28
C SER A 74 -2.34 -15.99 -18.42
N HIS A 75 -3.43 -16.09 -19.19
CA HIS A 75 -3.38 -15.59 -20.54
C HIS A 75 -2.53 -14.32 -20.47
N THR A 76 -1.23 -14.56 -20.46
CA THR A 76 -0.23 -13.55 -20.71
C THR A 76 -0.75 -12.89 -21.97
N VAL A 77 -0.75 -11.57 -22.02
CA VAL A 77 -1.23 -10.85 -23.20
C VAL A 77 -0.67 -11.49 -24.49
N GLU A 78 0.56 -12.03 -24.42
CA GLU A 78 1.19 -12.90 -25.42
C GLU A 78 0.36 -14.13 -25.86
N THR A 79 -0.11 -14.99 -24.94
CA THR A 79 -0.89 -16.19 -25.30
C THR A 79 -2.27 -15.86 -25.89
N GLN A 80 -2.87 -14.72 -25.50
CA GLN A 80 -4.13 -14.27 -26.09
C GLN A 80 -3.94 -13.85 -27.56
N TRP A 81 -2.84 -13.17 -27.89
CA TRP A 81 -2.55 -12.80 -29.29
C TRP A 81 -2.22 -14.03 -30.12
N GLU A 82 -1.49 -14.99 -29.58
CA GLU A 82 -1.17 -16.25 -30.26
C GLU A 82 -2.42 -17.10 -30.54
N GLU A 83 -3.37 -17.17 -29.60
CA GLU A 83 -4.64 -17.86 -29.82
C GLU A 83 -5.48 -17.16 -30.91
N LEU A 84 -5.51 -15.83 -30.92
CA LEU A 84 -6.21 -15.05 -31.94
C LEU A 84 -5.54 -15.13 -33.31
N LEU A 85 -4.20 -15.16 -33.37
CA LEU A 85 -3.42 -15.28 -34.60
C LEU A 85 -3.43 -16.71 -35.16
N SER A 86 -3.44 -17.73 -34.30
CA SER A 86 -3.54 -19.13 -34.74
C SER A 86 -4.94 -19.48 -35.26
N GLY A 87 -5.96 -18.76 -34.81
CA GLY A 87 -7.33 -18.86 -35.33
C GLY A 87 -7.54 -18.20 -36.69
N LEU A 88 -6.63 -17.33 -37.14
CA LEU A 88 -6.71 -16.62 -38.41
C LEU A 88 -6.35 -17.56 -39.57
N LYS A 89 -7.27 -17.68 -40.53
CA LYS A 89 -7.05 -18.53 -41.70
C LYS A 89 -6.24 -17.80 -42.76
N GLN A 90 -5.46 -18.55 -43.55
CA GLN A 90 -4.59 -17.99 -44.58
C GLN A 90 -5.36 -17.18 -45.63
N GLU A 91 -6.61 -17.55 -45.91
CA GLU A 91 -7.48 -16.83 -46.85
C GLU A 91 -7.88 -15.44 -46.34
N GLU A 92 -8.05 -15.28 -45.03
CA GLU A 92 -8.39 -13.99 -44.40
C GLU A 92 -7.19 -13.04 -44.44
N ILE A 93 -5.99 -13.58 -44.25
CA ILE A 93 -4.73 -12.83 -44.39
C ILE A 93 -4.55 -12.36 -45.83
N GLN A 94 -4.76 -13.24 -46.82
CA GLN A 94 -4.66 -12.87 -48.24
C GLN A 94 -5.71 -11.83 -48.65
N ALA A 95 -6.96 -11.99 -48.19
CA ALA A 95 -8.02 -11.01 -48.46
C ALA A 95 -7.69 -9.64 -47.86
N TYR A 96 -7.12 -9.60 -46.66
CA TYR A 96 -6.68 -8.36 -46.02
C TYR A 96 -5.53 -7.69 -46.80
N LEU A 97 -4.55 -8.46 -47.25
CA LEU A 97 -3.43 -7.95 -48.05
C LEU A 97 -3.89 -7.38 -49.39
N LEU A 98 -4.81 -8.06 -50.07
CA LEU A 98 -5.40 -7.58 -51.32
C LEU A 98 -6.25 -6.31 -51.12
N LEU A 99 -6.99 -6.23 -50.00
CA LEU A 99 -7.82 -5.07 -49.67
C LEU A 99 -6.98 -3.82 -49.39
N ASN A 100 -5.82 -3.99 -48.76
CA ASN A 100 -4.93 -2.88 -48.39
C ASN A 100 -3.85 -2.59 -49.45
N GLU A 101 -3.92 -3.24 -50.62
CA GLU A 101 -2.96 -3.09 -51.73
C GLU A 101 -1.49 -3.29 -51.29
N VAL A 102 -1.26 -4.08 -50.24
CA VAL A 102 0.10 -4.32 -49.72
C VAL A 102 0.82 -5.22 -50.71
N SER A 103 1.89 -4.69 -51.32
CA SER A 103 2.69 -5.42 -52.30
C SER A 103 3.63 -6.43 -51.62
N GLU A 104 3.93 -7.53 -52.30
CA GLU A 104 4.90 -8.53 -51.81
C GLU A 104 6.29 -7.90 -51.58
N GLU A 105 6.64 -6.90 -52.38
CA GLU A 105 7.90 -6.17 -52.28
C GLU A 105 7.99 -5.33 -50.99
N GLU A 106 6.90 -4.68 -50.57
CA GLU A 106 6.81 -3.92 -49.32
C GLU A 106 6.91 -4.83 -48.08
N ILE A 107 6.32 -6.02 -48.15
CA ILE A 107 6.43 -7.04 -47.07
C ILE A 107 7.88 -7.51 -46.96
N LEU A 108 8.54 -7.79 -48.08
CA LEU A 108 9.94 -8.23 -48.12
C LEU A 108 10.90 -7.15 -47.64
N GLU A 109 10.64 -5.88 -47.94
CA GLU A 109 11.43 -4.74 -47.44
C GLU A 109 11.29 -4.61 -45.92
N THR A 110 10.05 -4.70 -45.40
CA THR A 110 9.78 -4.64 -43.96
C THR A 110 10.45 -5.80 -43.20
N TYR A 111 10.37 -7.03 -43.74
CA TYR A 111 11.01 -8.20 -43.16
C TYR A 111 12.54 -8.06 -43.10
N LYS A 112 13.16 -7.59 -44.19
CA LYS A 112 14.60 -7.32 -44.23
C LYS A 112 15.00 -6.27 -43.20
N GLN A 113 14.26 -5.17 -43.09
CA GLN A 113 14.53 -4.10 -42.15
C GLN A 113 14.44 -4.57 -40.68
N HIS A 114 13.45 -5.40 -40.36
CA HIS A 114 13.29 -5.94 -39.00
C HIS A 114 14.37 -6.97 -38.64
N ASN A 115 14.77 -7.84 -39.58
CA ASN A 115 15.86 -8.79 -39.35
C ASN A 115 17.24 -8.12 -39.27
N LEU A 116 17.48 -7.06 -40.04
CA LEU A 116 18.69 -6.23 -39.93
C LEU A 116 18.82 -5.56 -38.56
N SER A 117 17.70 -5.28 -37.89
CA SER A 117 17.69 -4.72 -36.53
C SER A 117 17.94 -5.76 -35.44
N LEU A 118 17.68 -7.04 -35.70
CA LEU A 118 17.93 -8.13 -34.74
C LEU A 118 19.38 -8.62 -34.76
N GLU A 119 20.07 -8.53 -35.90
CA GLU A 119 21.49 -8.89 -36.01
C GLU A 119 22.43 -7.93 -35.24
N HIS A 120 21.97 -6.73 -34.89
CA HIS A 120 22.71 -5.77 -34.05
C HIS A 120 22.44 -5.90 -32.54
N SER A 121 21.66 -6.89 -32.11
CA SER A 121 21.22 -7.08 -30.71
C SER A 121 21.74 -8.36 -30.05
N GLU A 122 22.74 -9.03 -30.64
CA GLU A 122 23.37 -10.21 -30.05
C GLU A 122 24.87 -9.96 -29.84
N PHE A 123 25.37 -10.29 -28.65
CA PHE A 123 26.73 -10.06 -28.12
C PHE A 123 26.94 -8.76 -27.31
N ASP A 124 26.24 -8.66 -26.19
CA ASP A 124 26.91 -8.13 -24.99
C ASP A 124 26.50 -8.94 -23.75
N GLN A 125 27.46 -9.75 -23.30
CA GLN A 125 27.73 -10.09 -21.89
C GLN A 125 26.73 -11.01 -21.15
N LEU A 126 26.80 -12.31 -21.45
CA LEU A 126 26.75 -13.32 -20.38
C LEU A 126 28.01 -14.19 -20.49
N ASN A 127 28.96 -13.91 -19.61
CA ASN A 127 30.20 -14.65 -19.45
C ASN A 127 29.86 -16.00 -18.79
N ILE A 128 29.73 -17.06 -19.61
CA ILE A 128 29.35 -18.40 -19.15
C ILE A 128 30.39 -18.97 -18.14
N GLU A 129 31.62 -18.44 -18.14
CA GLU A 129 32.68 -18.78 -17.18
C GLU A 129 32.28 -18.52 -15.72
N ASP A 130 31.54 -17.44 -15.43
CA ASP A 130 31.23 -17.04 -14.03
C ASP A 130 30.13 -17.91 -13.39
N ILE A 131 29.35 -18.66 -14.18
CA ILE A 131 28.29 -19.55 -13.68
C ILE A 131 28.86 -20.91 -13.23
N ILE A 132 29.99 -21.33 -13.81
CA ILE A 132 30.56 -22.66 -13.56
C ILE A 132 31.33 -22.71 -12.22
N ASP A 133 31.94 -21.60 -11.81
CA ASP A 133 32.72 -21.55 -10.58
C ASP A 133 31.87 -21.57 -9.29
N GLU A 134 30.60 -21.12 -9.35
CA GLU A 134 29.72 -21.12 -8.18
C GLU A 134 29.05 -22.49 -7.94
N ALA A 135 28.96 -23.35 -8.97
CA ALA A 135 28.38 -24.68 -8.85
C ALA A 135 29.33 -25.73 -8.23
N PHE A 136 30.64 -25.45 -8.14
CA PHE A 136 31.64 -26.43 -7.68
C PHE A 136 32.03 -26.31 -6.20
N VAL A 137 31.49 -25.32 -5.47
CA VAL A 137 31.85 -25.06 -4.05
C VAL A 137 30.95 -25.82 -3.05
N GLU A 138 29.77 -26.29 -3.44
CA GLU A 138 28.84 -26.97 -2.51
C GLU A 138 29.03 -28.50 -2.37
N GLU A 139 29.95 -29.14 -3.12
CA GLU A 139 30.16 -30.60 -3.04
C GLU A 139 31.31 -31.06 -2.12
N GLU A 140 31.86 -30.18 -1.26
CA GLU A 140 32.93 -30.56 -0.29
C GLU A 140 32.53 -30.40 1.20
N ILE A 141 31.23 -30.49 1.52
CA ILE A 141 30.78 -30.53 2.93
C ILE A 141 29.68 -31.57 3.17
N LEU A 142 29.99 -32.85 2.99
CA LEU A 142 29.34 -33.95 3.72
C LEU A 142 30.19 -35.21 3.80
#